data_AF-A0AAU5GIL0-F1
#
_entry.id   AF-A0AAU5GIL0-F1
#
_cell.length_a   1.000
_cell.length_b   1.000
_cell.length_c   1.000
_cell.angle_alpha   90.00
_cell.angle_beta   90.00
_cell.angle_gamma   90.00
#
_symmetry.space_group_name_H-M   'P 1'
#
loop_
_entity.id
_entity.type
_entity.pdbx_description
1 polymer ?
#
loop_
_entity_poly.entity_id
_entity_poly.type
_entity_poly.pdbx_seq_one_letter_code
_entity_poly.pdbx_strand_id
1 'polypeptide(L)'
;MNALAVTNVLSLVLAAVFLVMACVKADWVRAWRSRVNPSAEELPDAAFTAARVILVLMAGMGIYLAIQGFSVSDDAAWDGSELTGAVQGPPTTWTAT
;
A
#
# COMPACT_ATOMS: atom_id res chain seq x y z
N MET A 1 -7.29 15.04 -1.14
CA MET A 1 -7.19 13.61 -1.51
C MET A 1 -8.54 12.98 -1.28
N ASN A 2 -9.06 12.20 -2.23
CA ASN A 2 -10.32 11.48 -2.05
C ASN A 2 -10.13 10.31 -1.07
N ALA A 3 -11.23 9.78 -0.49
CA ALA A 3 -11.16 8.72 0.51
C ALA A 3 -10.41 7.47 0.00
N LEU A 4 -10.59 7.14 -1.29
CA LEU A 4 -9.93 6.00 -1.93
C LEU A 4 -8.41 6.15 -1.96
N ALA A 5 -7.89 7.33 -2.33
CA ALA A 5 -6.46 7.62 -2.28
C ALA A 5 -5.90 7.56 -0.85
N VAL A 6 -6.64 8.05 0.14
CA VAL A 6 -6.22 7.95 1.55
C VAL A 6 -6.09 6.50 2.00
N THR A 7 -7.07 5.65 1.68
CA THR A 7 -7.02 4.22 2.00
C THR A 7 -5.85 3.51 1.33
N ASN A 8 -5.57 3.82 0.06
CA ASN A 8 -4.43 3.23 -0.66
C ASN A 8 -3.07 3.68 -0.09
N VAL A 9 -2.95 4.94 0.33
CA VAL A 9 -1.72 5.40 1.00
C VAL A 9 -1.56 4.71 2.36
N LEU A 10 -2.64 4.60 3.15
CA LEU A 10 -2.59 3.91 4.44
C LEU A 10 -2.24 2.43 4.30
N SER A 11 -2.74 1.74 3.27
CA SER A 11 -2.38 0.34 3.02
C SER A 11 -0.90 0.18 2.64
N LEU A 12 -0.33 1.12 1.87
CA LEU A 12 1.11 1.14 1.58
C LEU A 12 1.96 1.40 2.83
N VAL A 13 1.55 2.34 3.68
CA VAL A 13 2.23 2.61 4.97
C VAL A 13 2.21 1.35 5.82
N LEU A 14 1.06 0.67 5.92
CA LEU A 14 0.95 -0.58 6.68
C LEU A 14 1.82 -1.70 6.08
N ALA A 15 1.86 -1.82 4.76
CA ALA A 15 2.74 -2.78 4.08
C ALA A 15 4.22 -2.52 4.38
N ALA A 16 4.64 -1.25 4.38
CA ALA A 16 6.01 -0.89 4.77
C ALA A 16 6.31 -1.28 6.23
N VAL A 17 5.37 -1.07 7.15
CA VAL A 17 5.50 -1.51 8.55
C VAL A 17 5.66 -3.03 8.64
N PHE A 18 4.88 -3.81 7.89
CA PHE A 18 5.02 -5.27 7.87
C PHE A 18 6.39 -5.72 7.36
N LEU A 19 6.93 -5.07 6.33
CA LEU A 19 8.29 -5.37 5.83
C LEU A 19 9.36 -5.04 6.88
N VAL A 20 9.25 -3.90 7.56
CA VAL A 20 10.17 -3.52 8.65
C VAL A 20 10.11 -4.57 9.77
N MET A 21 8.90 -5.01 10.15
CA MET A 21 8.72 -6.03 11.18
C MET A 21 9.28 -7.40 10.75
N ALA A 22 9.19 -7.77 9.47
CA ALA A 22 9.75 -9.01 8.96
C ALA A 22 11.29 -9.04 9.06
N CYS A 23 11.94 -7.87 9.02
CA CYS A 23 13.38 -7.72 9.16
C CYS A 23 13.87 -7.76 10.62
N VAL A 24 12.97 -7.77 11.60
CA VAL A 24 13.36 -7.81 13.01
C VAL A 24 14.08 -9.13 13.33
N LYS A 25 15.21 -9.03 14.04
CA LYS A 25 16.03 -10.18 14.40
C LYS A 25 15.37 -10.99 15.51
N ALA A 26 15.32 -12.31 15.36
CA ALA A 26 14.70 -13.20 16.34
C ALA A 26 15.31 -13.03 17.74
N ASP A 27 16.63 -12.83 17.82
CA ASP A 27 17.33 -12.59 19.09
C ASP A 27 16.85 -11.35 19.83
N TRP A 28 16.50 -10.30 19.08
CA TRP A 28 15.93 -9.09 19.67
C TRP A 28 14.54 -9.35 20.25
N VAL A 29 13.70 -10.11 19.55
CA VAL A 29 12.37 -10.50 20.03
C VAL A 29 12.47 -11.41 21.26
N ARG A 30 13.41 -12.36 21.26
CA ARG A 30 13.68 -13.23 22.43
C ARG A 30 14.17 -12.44 23.64
N ALA A 31 15.13 -11.54 23.44
CA ALA A 31 15.66 -10.70 24.51
C ALA A 31 14.61 -9.73 25.05
N TRP A 32 13.71 -9.23 24.21
CA TRP A 32 12.57 -8.43 24.65
C TRP A 32 11.58 -9.29 25.45
N ARG A 33 11.21 -10.47 24.94
CA ARG A 33 10.29 -11.40 25.59
C ARG A 33 10.80 -11.84 26.96
N SER A 34 12.09 -12.15 27.10
CA SER A 34 12.66 -12.57 28.38
C SER A 34 12.66 -11.46 29.43
N ARG A 35 12.68 -10.19 29.03
CA ARG A 35 12.52 -9.04 29.96
C ARG A 35 11.09 -8.87 30.44
N VAL A 36 10.09 -9.17 29.58
CA VAL A 36 8.67 -9.01 29.90
C VAL A 36 8.13 -10.22 30.66
N ASN A 37 8.49 -11.42 30.23
CA ASN A 37 8.10 -12.68 30.86
C ASN A 37 9.29 -13.66 30.87
N PRO A 38 10.08 -13.66 31.96
CA PRO A 38 11.26 -14.51 32.08
C PRO A 38 10.94 -16.01 32.04
N SER A 39 9.72 -16.40 32.43
CA SER A 39 9.29 -17.79 32.52
C SER A 39 8.66 -18.33 31.24
N ALA A 40 8.68 -17.54 30.15
CA ALA A 40 8.00 -17.90 28.92
C ALA A 40 8.81 -18.93 28.12
N GLU A 41 8.16 -20.01 27.67
CA GLU A 41 8.80 -21.06 26.86
C GLU A 41 9.46 -20.48 25.58
N GLU A 42 10.62 -21.02 25.22
CA GLU A 42 11.36 -20.56 24.03
C GLU A 42 10.60 -20.89 22.75
N LEU A 43 10.44 -19.89 21.88
CA LEU A 43 9.82 -20.13 20.58
C LEU A 43 10.83 -20.80 19.63
N PRO A 44 10.41 -21.83 18.87
CA PRO A 44 11.25 -22.48 17.89
C PRO A 44 11.59 -21.50 16.75
N ASP A 45 12.77 -21.67 16.14
CA ASP A 45 13.20 -20.84 15.00
C ASP A 45 12.19 -20.85 13.83
N ALA A 46 11.51 -21.99 13.63
CA ALA A 46 10.47 -22.14 12.63
C ALA A 46 9.31 -21.14 12.82
N ALA A 47 8.97 -20.78 14.06
CA ALA A 47 7.91 -19.81 14.33
C ALA A 47 8.29 -18.40 13.86
N PHE A 48 9.56 -18.00 14.04
CA PHE A 48 10.06 -16.72 13.55
C PHE A 48 10.08 -16.68 12.03
N THR A 49 10.51 -17.77 11.38
CA THR A 49 10.47 -17.88 9.91
C THR A 49 9.04 -17.82 9.38
N ALA A 50 8.11 -18.55 9.98
CA ALA A 50 6.70 -18.52 9.59
C ALA A 50 6.10 -17.11 9.74
N ALA A 51 6.39 -16.42 10.86
CA ALA A 51 5.93 -15.05 11.07
C ALA A 51 6.46 -14.09 10.00
N ARG A 52 7.75 -14.21 9.61
CA ARG A 52 8.33 -13.40 8.52
C ARG A 52 7.64 -13.64 7.19
N VAL A 53 7.38 -14.90 6.86
CA VAL A 53 6.66 -15.26 5.62
C VAL A 53 5.27 -14.64 5.63
N ILE A 54 4.53 -14.76 6.73
CA ILE A 54 3.19 -14.17 6.86
C ILE A 54 3.23 -12.64 6.70
N LEU A 55 4.17 -11.96 7.36
CA LEU A 55 4.33 -10.50 7.26
C LEU A 55 4.64 -10.06 5.82
N VAL A 56 5.55 -10.76 5.13
CA VAL A 56 5.90 -10.46 3.74
C VAL A 56 4.71 -10.72 2.80
N LEU A 57 3.96 -11.80 3.00
CA LEU A 57 2.76 -12.09 2.20
C LEU A 57 1.69 -11.01 2.39
N MET A 58 1.45 -10.58 3.64
CA MET A 58 0.50 -9.50 3.94
C MET A 58 0.94 -8.16 3.34
N ALA A 59 2.24 -7.85 3.40
CA ALA A 59 2.79 -6.67 2.74
C ALA A 59 2.59 -6.72 1.22
N GLY A 60 2.90 -7.85 0.59
CA GLY A 60 2.71 -8.06 -0.84
C GLY A 60 1.26 -7.90 -1.27
N MET A 61 0.32 -8.47 -0.50
CA MET A 61 -1.11 -8.33 -0.75
C MET A 61 -1.57 -6.86 -0.61
N GLY A 62 -1.11 -6.15 0.43
CA GLY A 62 -1.42 -4.74 0.64
C GLY A 62 -0.93 -3.86 -0.51
N ILE A 63 0.30 -4.09 -0.99
CA ILE A 63 0.88 -3.37 -2.13
C ILE A 63 0.07 -3.66 -3.40
N TYR A 64 -0.24 -4.92 -3.69
CA TYR A 64 -1.04 -5.31 -4.86
C TYR A 64 -2.39 -4.60 -4.87
N LEU A 65 -3.12 -4.63 -3.76
CA LEU A 65 -4.42 -3.96 -3.64
C LEU A 65 -4.31 -2.44 -3.78
N ALA A 66 -3.26 -1.83 -3.24
CA ALA A 66 -3.04 -0.38 -3.37
C ALA A 66 -2.80 0.04 -4.83
N ILE A 67 -2.01 -0.74 -5.59
CA ILE A 67 -1.76 -0.50 -7.01
C ILE A 67 -3.07 -0.59 -7.80
N GLN A 68 -3.86 -1.65 -7.59
CA GLN A 68 -5.16 -1.80 -8.23
C GLN A 68 -6.11 -0.64 -7.86
N GLY A 69 -6.12 -0.22 -6.60
CA GLY A 69 -6.93 0.90 -6.13
C GLY A 69 -6.53 2.23 -6.75
N PHE A 70 -5.24 2.48 -6.97
CA PHE A 70 -4.78 3.70 -7.65
C PHE A 70 -5.13 3.68 -9.13
N SER A 71 -5.02 2.54 -9.82
CA SER A 71 -5.45 2.39 -11.22
C SER A 71 -6.93 2.75 -11.39
N VAL A 72 -7.80 2.23 -10.51
CA VAL A 72 -9.24 2.55 -10.54
C VAL A 72 -9.50 4.04 -10.25
N SER A 73 -8.71 4.64 -9.36
CA SER A 73 -8.83 6.06 -9.03
C SER A 73 -8.46 6.96 -10.21
N ASP A 74 -7.47 6.54 -11.01
CA ASP A 74 -6.99 7.25 -12.20
C ASP A 74 -8.04 7.17 -13.32
N ASP A 75 -8.55 5.98 -13.61
CA ASP A 75 -9.63 5.77 -14.58
C ASP A 75 -10.90 6.57 -14.22
N ALA A 76 -11.23 6.67 -12.93
CA ALA A 76 -12.38 7.43 -12.45
C ALA A 76 -12.15 8.96 -12.42
N ALA A 77 -10.90 9.42 -12.47
CA ALA A 77 -10.58 10.85 -12.47
C ALA A 77 -10.69 11.47 -13.88
N TRP A 78 -10.72 10.65 -14.93
CA TRP A 78 -10.87 11.11 -16.31
C TRP A 78 -12.27 11.66 -16.58
N ASP A 79 -12.39 12.96 -16.88
CA ASP A 79 -13.64 13.59 -17.31
C ASP A 79 -13.79 13.53 -18.83
N GLY A 80 -14.90 12.98 -19.31
CA GLY A 80 -15.21 12.83 -20.74
C GLY A 80 -15.34 14.15 -21.49
N SER A 81 -15.47 15.28 -20.78
CA SER A 81 -15.51 16.63 -21.35
C SER A 81 -14.25 17.01 -22.15
N GLU A 82 -13.09 16.42 -21.83
CA GLU A 82 -11.84 16.63 -22.57
C GLU A 82 -11.91 16.08 -24.01
N LEU A 83 -12.60 14.94 -24.21
CA LEU A 83 -12.81 14.36 -25.54
C LEU A 83 -13.84 15.15 -26.35
N THR A 84 -14.90 15.65 -25.71
CA THR A 84 -15.93 16.45 -26.38
C THR A 84 -15.40 17.80 -26.86
N GLY A 85 -14.52 18.46 -26.09
CA GLY A 85 -13.84 19.68 -26.53
C GLY A 85 -12.91 19.45 -27.72
N ALA A 86 -12.22 18.30 -27.76
CA ALA A 86 -11.36 17.92 -28.88
C ALA A 86 -12.15 17.60 -30.16
N VAL A 87 -13.36 17.02 -30.03
CA VAL A 87 -14.24 16.68 -31.16
C VAL A 87 -14.99 17.91 -31.71
N GLN A 88 -15.26 18.93 -30.89
CA GLN A 88 -16.00 20.13 -31.31
C GLN A 88 -15.17 21.10 -32.17
N GLY A 89 -13.85 20.90 -32.28
CA GLY A 89 -12.95 21.76 -33.06
C GLY A 89 -12.79 23.17 -32.47
N PRO A 90 -11.80 23.96 -32.93
CA PRO A 90 -11.64 25.34 -32.48
C PRO A 90 -12.89 26.17 -32.83
N PRO A 91 -13.31 27.12 -31.98
CA PRO A 91 -14.47 27.95 -32.26
C PRO A 91 -14.31 28.64 -33.62
N THR A 92 -15.33 28.53 -34.48
CA THR A 92 -15.37 29.06 -35.86
C THR A 92 -15.45 30.59 -35.92
N THR A 93 -15.20 31.30 -34.82
CA THR A 93 -15.23 32.75 -34.71
C THR A 93 -13.82 33.32 -34.59
N TRP A 94 -12.96 33.00 -35.55
CA TRP A 94 -11.81 33.85 -35.89
C TRP A 94 -12.12 34.55 -37.21
N THR A 95 -13.17 35.37 -37.23
CA THR A 95 -13.33 36.37 -38.28
C THR A 95 -12.38 37.51 -37.95
N ALA A 96 -11.22 37.49 -38.61
CA ALA A 96 -10.36 38.66 -38.71
C ALA A 96 -11.13 39.76 -39.44
N THR A 97 -11.45 40.82 -38.70
CA THR A 97 -11.72 42.16 -39.21
C THR A 97 -11.11 43.15 -38.26
#